data_AF-A4F6Z7-F1
#
_entry.id   AF-A4F6Z7-F1
#
_cell.length_a   1.000
_cell.length_b   1.000
_cell.length_c   1.000
_cell.angle_alpha   90.00
_cell.angle_beta   90.00
_cell.angle_gamma   90.00
#
_symmetry.space_group_name_H-M   'P 1'
#
loop_
_entity.id
_entity.type
_entity.pdbx_description
1 polymer ?
#
loop_
_entity_poly.entity_id
_entity_poly.type
_entity_poly.pdbx_seq_one_letter_code
_entity_poly.pdbx_strand_id
1 'polypeptide(L)' 'MADEYGVAINTARSALEILRQEGLIAVRHGQGSYVLSQPESGGADAENADVPSVAAVHQQLAEINRRLAAIEERLNELAR' A
#
# COMPACT_ATOMS: atom_id res chain seq x y z
N MET A 1 -4.30 18.01 19.90
CA MET A 1 -5.40 17.16 19.39
C MET A 1 -6.74 17.57 19.97
N ALA A 2 -7.34 16.91 20.98
CA ALA A 2 -8.70 17.26 21.42
C ALA A 2 -8.83 18.71 21.95
N ASP A 3 -7.87 19.13 22.79
CA ASP A 3 -7.78 20.50 23.32
C ASP A 3 -7.50 21.55 22.23
N GLU A 4 -6.53 21.25 21.36
CA GLU A 4 -6.12 22.09 20.22
C GLU A 4 -7.25 22.39 19.22
N TYR A 5 -8.12 21.41 18.98
CA TYR A 5 -9.28 21.56 18.09
C TYR A 5 -10.57 21.90 18.86
N GLY A 6 -10.51 22.06 20.19
CA GLY A 6 -11.68 22.36 21.02
C GLY A 6 -12.78 21.29 20.97
N VAL A 7 -12.42 20.02 20.72
CA VAL A 7 -13.37 18.90 20.58
C VAL A 7 -13.29 17.94 21.75
N ALA A 8 -14.37 17.18 21.99
CA ALA A 8 -14.34 16.10 22.96
C ALA A 8 -13.32 15.01 22.54
N ILE A 9 -12.68 14.37 23.52
CA ILE A 9 -11.65 13.35 23.25
C ILE A 9 -12.19 12.13 22.48
N ASN A 10 -13.46 11.79 22.70
CA ASN A 10 -14.14 10.75 21.95
C ASN A 10 -14.33 11.14 20.48
N THR A 11 -14.61 12.41 20.20
CA THR A 11 -14.71 12.95 18.83
C THR A 11 -13.37 12.85 18.10
N ALA A 12 -12.28 13.25 18.76
CA ALA A 12 -10.93 13.12 18.20
C ALA A 12 -10.57 11.65 17.93
N ARG A 13 -10.93 10.74 18.85
CA ARG A 13 -10.72 9.29 18.68
C ARG A 13 -11.53 8.73 17.50
N SER A 14 -12.80 9.11 17.38
CA SER A 14 -13.65 8.69 16.27
C SER A 14 -13.12 9.19 14.92
N ALA A 15 -12.64 10.43 14.86
CA ALA A 15 -12.04 10.97 13.64
C ALA A 15 -10.78 10.19 13.23
N LEU A 16 -9.89 9.87 14.18
CA LEU A 16 -8.72 9.04 13.91
C LEU A 16 -9.09 7.63 13.45
N GLU A 17 -10.15 7.06 14.03
CA GLU A 17 -10.64 5.74 13.65
C GLU A 17 -11.20 5.72 12.22
N ILE A 18 -11.92 6.77 11.82
CA ILE A 18 -12.40 6.94 10.44
C ILE A 18 -11.21 7.02 9.48
N LEU A 19 -10.22 7.87 9.75
CA LEU A 19 -9.02 7.99 8.92
C LEU A 19 -8.24 6.67 8.80
N ARG A 20 -8.24 5.86 9.87
CA ARG A 20 -7.63 4.52 9.87
C ARG A 20 -8.41 3.54 9.00
N GLN A 21 -9.74 3.57 9.07
CA GLN A 21 -10.61 2.73 8.25
C GLN A 21 -10.52 3.09 6.76
N GLU A 22 -10.35 4.37 6.45
CA GLU A 22 -10.12 4.87 5.09
C GLU A 22 -8.70 4.59 4.58
N GLY A 23 -7.81 4.04 5.42
CA GLY A 23 -6.44 3.72 5.05
C GLY A 23 -5.54 4.95 4.89
N LEU A 24 -5.95 6.09 5.44
CA LEU A 24 -5.19 7.35 5.39
C LEU A 24 -4.13 7.43 6.49
N ILE A 25 -4.30 6.66 7.58
CA ILE A 25 -3.32 6.58 8.66
C ILE A 25 -3.10 5.13 9.13
N ALA A 26 -1.89 4.84 9.59
CA ALA A 26 -1.52 3.58 10.24
C ALA A 26 -1.00 3.82 11.66
N VAL A 27 -1.42 2.98 12.61
CA VAL A 27 -0.94 3.05 13.99
C VAL A 27 0.18 2.03 14.19
N ARG A 28 1.37 2.49 14.58
CA ARG A 28 2.48 1.62 14.99
C ARG A 28 2.51 1.56 16.51
N HIS A 29 2.37 0.36 17.06
CA HIS A 29 2.36 0.15 18.50
C HIS A 29 3.63 0.72 19.15
N GLY A 30 3.45 1.58 20.16
CA GLY A 30 4.54 2.26 20.87
C GLY A 30 5.14 3.49 20.18
N GLN A 31 4.72 3.84 18.95
CA GLN A 31 5.29 4.97 18.20
C GLN A 31 4.27 5.99 17.66
N GLY A 32 2.96 5.71 17.79
CA GLY A 32 1.90 6.65 17.43
C GLY A 32 1.27 6.35 16.05
N SER A 33 0.64 7.37 15.46
CA SER A 33 -0.05 7.26 14.17
C SER A 33 0.75 7.95 13.07
N TYR A 34 0.83 7.32 11.91
CA TYR A 34 1.56 7.77 10.72
C TYR A 34 0.60 7.97 9.55
N VAL A 35 0.85 8.98 8.71
CA VAL A 35 0.06 9.22 7.49
C VAL A 35 0.53 8.26 6.40
N LEU A 36 -0.41 7.57 5.78
CA LEU A 36 -0.16 6.77 4.58
C LEU A 36 -0.38 7.70 3.38
N SER A 37 0.66 7.93 2.57
CA SER A 37 0.53 8.71 1.35
C SER A 37 -0.50 8.04 0.43
N GLN A 38 -1.64 8.67 0.23
CA GLN A 38 -2.58 8.29 -0.81
C GLN A 38 -1.82 8.35 -2.15
N PRO A 39 -1.91 7.34 -3.02
CA PRO A 39 -1.26 7.37 -4.33
C PRO A 39 -2.00 8.34 -5.26
N GLU A 40 -2.00 9.62 -4.94
CA GLU A 40 -2.34 10.69 -5.86
C GLU A 40 -1.11 11.56 -6.11
N SER A 41 -0.49 11.26 -7.25
CA SER A 41 0.41 12.15 -7.99
C SER A 41 1.63 12.69 -7.23
N GLY A 42 2.71 11.92 -7.23
CA GLY A 42 4.04 12.49 -7.45
C GLY A 42 4.76 13.17 -6.28
N GLY A 43 4.49 12.79 -5.03
CA GLY A 43 5.33 13.17 -3.88
C GLY A 43 6.36 12.08 -3.58
N ALA A 44 7.54 12.17 -4.20
CA ALA A 44 8.69 11.33 -3.87
C ALA A 44 9.34 11.85 -2.59
N ASP A 45 8.88 11.40 -1.43
CA ASP A 45 9.58 11.65 -0.17
C ASP A 45 10.00 10.34 0.48
N ALA A 46 11.31 10.27 0.63
CA ALA A 46 12.14 9.17 1.04
C ALA A 46 11.80 8.71 2.47
N GLU A 47 11.56 7.40 2.64
CA GLU A 47 11.87 6.62 3.86
C GLU A 47 11.38 5.15 3.83
N ASN A 48 10.92 4.63 2.68
CA ASN A 48 10.57 3.20 2.52
C ASN A 48 11.54 2.47 1.57
N ALA A 49 12.83 2.48 1.89
CA ALA A 49 13.85 1.79 1.09
C ALA A 49 13.78 0.25 1.16
N ASP A 50 12.99 -0.31 2.08
CA ASP A 50 12.89 -1.77 2.30
C ASP A 50 11.58 -2.40 1.80
N VAL A 51 10.59 -1.59 1.40
CA VAL A 51 9.36 -2.14 0.80
C VAL A 51 9.58 -2.22 -0.72
N PRO A 52 9.60 -3.42 -1.33
CA PRO A 52 9.69 -3.51 -2.79
C PRO A 52 8.53 -2.71 -3.38
N SER A 53 8.87 -1.74 -4.23
CA SER A 53 7.89 -0.88 -4.88
C SER A 53 6.81 -1.75 -5.52
N VAL A 54 5.54 -1.41 -5.29
CA VAL A 54 4.38 -2.08 -5.87
C VAL A 54 4.54 -2.22 -7.40
N ALA A 55 5.15 -1.22 -8.05
CA ALA A 55 5.48 -1.26 -9.47
C ALA A 55 6.47 -2.38 -9.83
N ALA A 56 7.51 -2.61 -9.01
CA ALA A 56 8.46 -3.69 -9.22
C ALA A 56 7.81 -5.06 -9.06
N VAL A 57 6.92 -5.23 -8.08
CA VAL A 57 6.14 -6.46 -7.89
C VAL A 57 5.24 -6.72 -9.12
N HIS A 58 4.53 -5.71 -9.61
CA HIS A 58 3.71 -5.85 -10.83
C HIS A 58 4.54 -6.20 -12.07
N GLN A 59 5.73 -5.59 -12.21
CA GLN A 59 6.65 -5.91 -13.30
C GLN A 59 7.13 -7.36 -13.22
N GLN A 60 7.50 -7.83 -12.02
CA GLN A 60 7.88 -9.23 -11.80
C GLN A 60 6.73 -10.19 -12.09
N LEU A 61 5.50 -9.84 -11.71
CA LEU A 61 4.33 -10.68 -12.01
C LEU A 61 4.04 -10.76 -13.51
N ALA A 62 4.15 -9.63 -14.23
CA ALA A 62 3.98 -9.60 -15.68
C ALA A 62 5.06 -10.44 -16.40
N GLU A 63 6.30 -10.39 -15.93
CA GLU A 63 7.41 -11.22 -16.41
C GLU A 63 7.10 -12.72 -16.24
N ILE A 64 6.64 -13.13 -15.06
CA ILE A 64 6.27 -14.52 -14.76
C ILE A 64 5.15 -14.99 -15.67
N ASN A 65 4.08 -14.20 -15.83
CA ASN A 65 2.95 -14.55 -16.69
C ASN A 65 3.38 -14.73 -18.15
N ARG A 66 4.28 -13.88 -18.67
CA ARG A 66 4.83 -14.06 -20.02
C ARG A 66 5.60 -15.37 -20.19
N ARG A 67 6.43 -15.72 -19.20
CA ARG A 67 7.19 -16.98 -19.22
C ARG A 67 6.28 -18.19 -19.14
N LEU A 68 5.21 -18.11 -18.33
CA LEU A 68 4.22 -19.16 -18.21
C LEU A 68 3.51 -19.40 -19.55
N ALA A 69 3.03 -18.33 -20.21
CA ALA A 69 2.38 -18.42 -21.51
C ALA A 69 3.27 -19.09 -22.58
N ALA A 70 4.56 -18.74 -22.61
CA ALA A 70 5.52 -19.36 -23.54
C ALA A 70 5.75 -20.86 -23.26
N ILE A 71 5.71 -21.26 -21.98
CA ILE A 71 5.82 -22.68 -21.61
C ILE A 71 4.55 -23.43 -22.01
N GLU A 72 3.38 -22.85 -21.77
CA GLU A 72 2.10 -23.44 -22.17
C GLU A 72 2.00 -23.64 -23.68
N GLU A 73 2.44 -22.66 -24.46
CA GLU A 73 2.51 -22.77 -25.93
C GLU A 73 3.43 -23.91 -26.37
N ARG A 74 4.65 -23.96 -25.81
CA ARG A 74 5.63 -25.01 -26.14
C ARG A 74 5.15 -26.42 -25.72
N LEU A 75 4.44 -26.53 -24.61
CA LEU A 75 3.84 -27.80 -24.19
C LEU A 75 2.71 -28.23 -25.13
N ASN A 76 1.87 -27.31 -25.59
CA ASN A 76 0.83 -27.58 -26.57
C ASN A 76 1.42 -28.02 -27.93
N GLU A 77 2.54 -27.43 -28.34
CA GLU A 77 3.23 -27.83 -29.58
C GLU A 77 3.79 -29.26 -29.51
N LEU A 78 4.31 -29.68 -28.34
CA LEU A 78 4.85 -31.03 -28.13
C LEU A 78 3.77 -32.10 -27.93
N ALA A 79 2.57 -31.70 -27.51
CA ALA A 79 1.42 -32.59 -27.33
C ALA A 79 0.63 -32.84 -28.62
N ARG A 80 1.04 -32.25 -29.75
CA ARG A 80 0.42 -32.39 -31.07
C ARG A 80 1.22 -33.31 -31.99
#